data_AF-A0A817YFG4-F1
#
_entry.id   AF-A0A817YFG4-F1
#
_cell.length_a   1.000
_cell.length_b   1.000
_cell.length_c   1.000
_cell.angle_alpha   90.00
_cell.angle_beta   90.00
_cell.angle_gamma   90.00
#
_symmetry.space_group_name_H-M   'P 1'
#
loop_
_entity.id
_entity.type
_entity.pdbx_description
1 polymer ?
#
loop_
_entity_poly.entity_id
_entity_poly.type
_entity_poly.pdbx_seq_one_letter_code
_entity_poly.pdbx_strand_id
1 'polypeptide(L)'
;MVWPVDDHIVKYCGTSFKSHYSVEMLKSLGYVFTDKYLKSKIIQNSFLTIEKRSIDEFYDYCCLIRRSLRENHCFHLDDLIMSNIMNKNEASSTLIDMKPSNDCFFLIQSIILTPMRIILNPLNKEIGNRALRLRGVKNYIRVYIRDENEEMLDKLDSYVRLRVKQKMLTDGLLCMNRIYYCVGSSTSQRKNFSYWFTTLYDVETIDQVRAQFGDFTAIKNLATYVARVGQYFSTSSPTGIRLNYIDTKAVRIRIPESGQSELISSSDGFLMRILSWIKPTTMKNELQQKYTVFIIRDIKENNYCFTDGCGLISLGLAQEVSEKIGLSVKQLSDIPSAFQIRMGGCKGMLAIDPESNDNDYYIKVRDSMMKFSSNDWTLDICDYSRPMFLSLNNQIIRLLSDLGNEIAVFESLQYRMSKPALWHAPENACLNVFDSELAHHQQSRYLNA
;
A
#
# COMPACT_ATOMS: atom_id res chain seq x y z
N MET A 1 15.71 -0.76 -29.22
CA MET A 1 17.01 -1.46 -29.14
C MET A 1 16.82 -2.65 -28.20
N VAL A 2 16.59 -3.84 -28.78
CA VAL A 2 16.66 -5.11 -28.05
C VAL A 2 18.16 -5.35 -27.88
N TRP A 3 18.65 -5.31 -26.64
CA TRP A 3 20.03 -5.70 -26.37
C TRP A 3 20.18 -7.18 -26.75
N PRO A 4 21.25 -7.59 -27.44
CA PRO A 4 21.54 -9.00 -27.61
C PRO A 4 21.64 -9.60 -26.22
N VAL A 5 20.82 -10.61 -25.94
CA VAL A 5 21.03 -11.45 -24.78
C VAL A 5 22.34 -12.17 -25.07
N ASP A 6 23.44 -11.72 -24.48
CA ASP A 6 24.64 -12.55 -24.39
C ASP A 6 24.25 -13.78 -23.56
N ASP A 7 23.88 -14.84 -24.28
CA ASP A 7 23.42 -16.13 -23.76
C ASP A 7 24.49 -16.84 -22.89
N HIS A 8 25.70 -16.29 -22.81
CA HIS A 8 26.80 -16.88 -22.07
C HIS A 8 26.71 -16.72 -20.54
N ILE A 9 26.03 -15.69 -20.01
CA ILE A 9 25.94 -15.49 -18.54
C ILE A 9 24.81 -16.33 -17.93
N VAL A 10 23.70 -16.52 -18.64
CA VAL A 10 22.52 -17.27 -18.15
C VAL A 10 22.72 -18.78 -18.24
N LYS A 11 23.67 -19.26 -19.06
CA LYS A 11 23.91 -20.70 -19.26
C LYS A 11 24.49 -21.42 -18.04
N TYR A 12 24.96 -20.70 -17.01
CA TYR A 12 25.68 -21.30 -15.89
C TYR A 12 25.00 -21.10 -14.52
N CYS A 13 24.22 -20.04 -14.29
CA CYS A 13 23.53 -19.79 -13.02
C CYS A 13 22.06 -19.41 -13.25
N GLY A 14 21.13 -19.84 -12.38
CA GLY A 14 19.70 -19.55 -12.57
C GLY A 14 18.75 -20.73 -12.35
N THR A 15 19.08 -21.65 -11.45
CA THR A 15 18.23 -22.83 -11.14
C THR A 15 16.90 -22.45 -10.49
N SER A 16 16.85 -21.28 -9.83
CA SER A 16 15.68 -20.74 -9.15
C SER A 16 15.33 -19.35 -9.67
N PHE A 17 14.08 -18.93 -9.45
CA PHE A 17 13.63 -17.56 -9.73
C PHE A 17 14.53 -16.51 -9.07
N LYS A 18 14.91 -16.71 -7.79
CA LYS A 18 15.72 -15.77 -7.03
C LYS A 18 17.15 -15.70 -7.58
N SER A 19 17.74 -16.84 -7.95
CA SER A 19 19.05 -16.89 -8.60
C SER A 19 19.06 -16.16 -9.95
N HIS A 20 18.05 -16.42 -10.79
CA HIS A 20 17.94 -15.78 -12.10
C HIS A 20 17.77 -14.26 -11.96
N TYR A 21 16.93 -13.81 -11.02
CA TYR A 21 16.79 -12.39 -10.69
C TYR A 21 18.11 -11.75 -10.25
N SER A 22 18.90 -12.43 -9.39
CA SER A 22 20.21 -11.93 -8.94
C SER A 22 21.17 -11.66 -10.09
N VAL A 23 21.22 -12.57 -11.06
CA VAL A 23 22.12 -12.45 -12.23
C VAL A 23 21.64 -11.35 -13.16
N GLU A 24 20.34 -11.31 -13.49
CA GLU A 24 19.76 -10.23 -14.32
C GLU A 24 19.93 -8.85 -13.64
N MET A 25 19.85 -8.79 -12.32
CA MET A 25 20.12 -7.59 -11.53
C MET A 25 21.53 -7.06 -11.76
N LEU A 26 22.55 -7.93 -11.75
CA LEU A 26 23.93 -7.55 -12.02
C LEU A 26 24.15 -7.20 -13.50
N LYS A 27 23.60 -7.98 -14.43
CA LYS A 27 23.66 -7.69 -15.87
C LYS A 27 23.07 -6.33 -16.22
N SER A 28 22.06 -5.87 -15.50
CA SER A 28 21.45 -4.55 -15.71
C SER A 28 22.40 -3.37 -15.44
N LEU A 29 23.55 -3.60 -14.79
CA LEU A 29 24.62 -2.60 -14.64
C LEU A 29 25.45 -2.40 -15.93
N GLY A 30 25.24 -3.24 -16.96
CA GLY A 30 25.99 -3.18 -18.21
C GLY A 30 27.47 -3.52 -18.02
N TYR A 31 28.34 -2.85 -18.79
CA TYR A 31 29.79 -3.07 -18.83
C TYR A 31 30.48 -2.97 -17.46
N VAL A 32 29.91 -2.22 -16.51
CA VAL A 32 30.43 -2.14 -15.12
C VAL A 32 30.50 -3.52 -14.47
N PHE A 33 29.58 -4.42 -14.81
CA PHE A 33 29.57 -5.81 -14.35
C PHE A 33 30.02 -6.79 -15.44
N THR A 34 29.46 -6.72 -16.65
CA THR A 34 29.60 -7.78 -17.66
C THR A 34 31.05 -8.01 -18.07
N ASP A 35 31.84 -6.95 -18.28
CA ASP A 35 33.25 -7.08 -18.68
C ASP A 35 34.09 -7.74 -17.58
N LYS A 36 33.80 -7.41 -16.32
CA LYS A 36 34.52 -7.95 -15.17
C LYS A 36 34.17 -9.42 -14.95
N TYR A 37 32.90 -9.77 -15.09
CA TYR A 37 32.41 -11.13 -14.95
C TYR A 37 32.94 -12.05 -16.07
N LEU A 38 32.93 -11.59 -17.32
CA LEU A 38 33.40 -12.38 -18.46
C LEU A 38 34.91 -12.64 -18.42
N LYS A 39 35.70 -11.70 -17.87
CA LYS A 39 37.16 -11.81 -17.78
C LYS A 39 37.67 -12.71 -16.65
N SER A 40 36.90 -12.94 -15.59
CA SER A 40 37.35 -13.71 -14.42
C SER A 40 36.64 -15.06 -14.32
N LYS A 41 37.39 -16.13 -14.57
CA LYS A 41 36.90 -17.51 -14.36
C LYS A 41 36.66 -17.81 -12.88
N ILE A 42 37.41 -17.17 -11.99
CA ILE A 42 37.29 -17.32 -10.54
C ILE A 42 35.89 -16.92 -10.10
N ILE A 43 35.40 -15.75 -10.54
CA ILE A 43 34.06 -15.27 -10.20
C ILE A 43 32.97 -16.18 -10.75
N GLN A 44 33.10 -16.62 -12.01
CA GLN A 44 32.16 -17.54 -12.63
C GLN A 44 32.03 -18.84 -11.82
N ASN A 45 33.15 -19.40 -11.37
CA ASN A 45 33.18 -20.61 -10.54
C ASN A 45 32.64 -20.36 -9.13
N SER A 46 32.91 -19.19 -8.54
CA SER A 46 32.37 -18.80 -7.24
C SER A 46 30.84 -18.65 -7.27
N PHE A 47 30.27 -18.06 -8.32
CA PHE A 47 28.83 -17.96 -8.51
C PHE A 47 28.17 -19.34 -8.50
N LEU A 48 28.72 -20.28 -9.29
CA LEU A 48 28.26 -21.67 -9.33
C LEU A 48 28.34 -22.37 -7.96
N THR A 49 29.44 -22.14 -7.23
CA THR A 49 29.69 -22.78 -5.93
C THR A 49 28.73 -22.25 -4.87
N ILE A 50 28.54 -20.93 -4.81
CA ILE A 50 27.65 -20.28 -3.84
C ILE A 50 26.19 -20.61 -4.14
N GLU A 51 25.75 -20.56 -5.41
CA GLU A 51 24.38 -20.91 -5.79
C GLU A 51 24.04 -22.36 -5.41
N LYS A 52 24.95 -23.30 -5.67
CA LYS A 52 24.76 -24.72 -5.28
C LYS A 52 24.69 -24.92 -3.77
N ARG A 53 25.37 -24.07 -2.99
CA ARG A 53 25.36 -24.13 -1.53
C ARG A 53 24.07 -23.55 -0.95
N SER A 54 23.69 -22.34 -1.37
CA SER A 54 22.47 -21.67 -0.90
C SER A 54 22.06 -20.55 -1.86
N ILE A 55 20.79 -20.57 -2.26
CA ILE A 55 20.18 -19.53 -3.11
C ILE A 55 20.15 -18.17 -2.39
N ASP A 56 19.92 -18.18 -1.07
CA ASP A 56 19.87 -16.96 -0.27
C ASP A 56 21.26 -16.35 -0.09
N GLU A 57 22.28 -17.15 0.24
CA GLU A 57 23.67 -16.67 0.27
C GLU A 57 24.09 -16.11 -1.10
N PHE A 58 23.69 -16.76 -2.19
CA PHE A 58 23.98 -16.29 -3.55
C PHE A 58 23.32 -14.95 -3.86
N TYR A 59 22.06 -14.78 -3.47
CA TYR A 59 21.35 -13.51 -3.64
C TYR A 59 22.00 -12.37 -2.84
N ASP A 60 22.36 -12.62 -1.58
CA ASP A 60 23.00 -11.63 -0.73
C ASP A 60 24.38 -11.25 -1.28
N TYR A 61 25.14 -12.24 -1.77
CA TYR A 61 26.41 -12.02 -2.44
C TYR A 61 26.26 -11.14 -3.70
N CYS A 62 25.24 -11.38 -4.53
CA CYS A 62 24.96 -10.53 -5.68
C CYS A 62 24.53 -9.12 -5.29
N CYS A 63 23.78 -8.95 -4.19
CA CYS A 63 23.43 -7.63 -3.66
C CYS A 63 24.66 -6.86 -3.19
N LEU A 64 25.62 -7.53 -2.53
CA LEU A 64 26.90 -6.94 -2.14
C LEU A 64 27.70 -6.49 -3.37
N ILE A 65 27.86 -7.36 -4.39
CA ILE A 65 28.53 -6.99 -5.64
C ILE A 65 27.90 -5.76 -6.27
N ARG A 66 26.56 -5.74 -6.37
CA ARG A 66 25.82 -4.61 -6.95
C ARG A 66 26.13 -3.33 -6.18
N ARG A 67 26.09 -3.37 -4.84
CA ARG A 67 26.37 -2.22 -3.99
C ARG A 67 27.79 -1.72 -4.21
N SER A 68 28.79 -2.59 -4.13
CA SER A 68 30.20 -2.22 -4.32
C SER A 68 30.48 -1.64 -5.70
N LEU A 69 29.89 -2.21 -6.75
CA LEU A 69 30.03 -1.69 -8.11
C LEU A 69 29.34 -0.34 -8.30
N ARG A 70 28.26 -0.05 -7.57
CA ARG A 70 27.57 1.25 -7.62
C ARG A 70 28.29 2.33 -6.81
N GLU A 71 28.92 1.97 -5.71
CA GLU A 71 29.74 2.88 -4.90
C GLU A 71 31.09 3.16 -5.60
N ASN A 72 31.68 2.16 -6.27
CA ASN A 72 32.92 2.30 -7.01
C ASN A 72 32.87 1.46 -8.31
N HIS A 73 32.69 2.14 -9.45
CA HIS A 73 32.65 1.50 -10.76
C HIS A 73 33.94 0.74 -11.11
N CYS A 74 35.08 1.09 -10.51
CA CYS A 74 36.38 0.44 -10.74
C CYS A 74 36.63 -0.77 -9.84
N PHE A 75 35.75 -1.06 -8.88
CA PHE A 75 35.90 -2.16 -7.92
C PHE A 75 36.22 -3.51 -8.59
N HIS A 76 37.35 -4.13 -8.21
CA HIS A 76 37.73 -5.44 -8.72
C HIS A 76 36.91 -6.52 -8.02
N LEU A 77 36.15 -7.28 -8.79
CA LEU A 77 35.25 -8.30 -8.23
C LEU A 77 36.01 -9.42 -7.49
N ASP A 78 37.26 -9.69 -7.86
CA ASP A 78 38.11 -10.68 -7.20
C ASP A 78 38.46 -10.27 -5.75
N ASP A 79 38.54 -8.97 -5.45
CA ASP A 79 38.81 -8.46 -4.09
C ASP A 79 37.67 -8.83 -3.12
N LEU A 80 36.43 -8.83 -3.61
CA LEU A 80 35.25 -9.23 -2.82
C LEU A 80 35.27 -10.73 -2.48
N ILE A 81 35.80 -11.55 -3.40
CA ILE A 81 35.95 -12.99 -3.17
C ILE A 81 36.93 -13.21 -2.03
N MET A 82 38.08 -12.53 -2.08
CA MET A 82 39.10 -12.64 -1.03
C MET A 82 38.58 -12.15 0.32
N SER A 83 37.84 -11.02 0.36
CA SER A 83 37.28 -10.50 1.60
C SER A 83 36.16 -11.37 2.18
N ASN A 84 35.26 -11.93 1.35
CA ASN A 84 34.18 -12.79 1.84
C ASN A 84 34.63 -14.21 2.21
N ILE A 85 35.68 -14.73 1.56
CA ILE A 85 36.31 -15.99 1.98
C ILE A 85 37.04 -15.79 3.32
N MET A 86 37.70 -14.65 3.53
CA MET A 86 38.39 -14.31 4.79
C MET A 86 37.40 -14.02 5.95
N ASN A 87 36.33 -13.27 5.71
CA ASN A 87 35.35 -12.88 6.75
C ASN A 87 34.40 -14.02 7.17
N LYS A 88 34.34 -15.13 6.42
CA LYS A 88 33.56 -16.32 6.80
C LYS A 88 34.15 -17.10 7.98
N ASN A 89 35.37 -16.77 8.43
CA ASN A 89 35.91 -17.31 9.69
C ASN A 89 35.41 -16.57 10.95
N GLU A 90 34.71 -15.43 10.83
CA GLU A 90 34.27 -14.65 12.01
C GLU A 90 32.79 -14.20 12.00
N ALA A 91 32.10 -14.13 10.85
CA ALA A 91 30.74 -13.61 10.80
C ALA A 91 29.66 -14.71 10.66
N SER A 92 29.54 -15.58 11.67
CA SER A 92 28.30 -16.31 11.94
C SER A 92 27.57 -15.64 13.09
N SER A 93 26.86 -14.55 12.82
CA SER A 93 25.73 -14.05 13.63
C SER A 93 25.32 -12.66 13.14
N THR A 94 24.02 -12.36 13.27
CA THR A 94 23.34 -11.08 12.96
C THR A 94 22.81 -10.87 11.54
N LEU A 95 21.99 -11.81 11.08
CA LEU A 95 20.71 -11.42 10.51
C LEU A 95 19.64 -11.92 11.48
N ILE A 96 19.09 -10.98 12.24
CA ILE A 96 17.96 -11.22 13.12
C ILE A 96 16.82 -11.70 12.23
N ASP A 97 16.52 -12.99 12.34
CA ASP A 97 15.36 -13.61 11.75
C ASP A 97 14.14 -13.15 12.55
N MET A 98 13.74 -11.90 12.34
CA MET A 98 12.40 -11.45 12.71
C MET A 98 11.44 -12.14 11.76
N LYS A 99 10.94 -13.32 12.15
CA LYS A 99 9.75 -13.92 11.57
C LYS A 99 8.67 -12.81 11.51
N PRO A 100 8.25 -12.36 10.32
CA PRO A 100 7.11 -11.47 10.24
C PRO A 100 5.90 -12.31 10.61
N SER A 101 5.32 -12.03 11.77
CA SER A 101 4.08 -12.64 12.26
C SER A 101 2.84 -12.26 11.44
N ASN A 102 2.99 -11.59 10.28
CA ASN A 102 1.88 -11.20 9.40
C ASN A 102 2.21 -11.49 7.93
N ASP A 103 1.38 -12.29 7.25
CA ASP A 103 1.39 -12.66 5.81
C ASP A 103 1.21 -11.48 4.83
N CYS A 104 1.45 -10.24 5.27
CA CYS A 104 1.16 -9.02 4.51
C CYS A 104 2.34 -8.51 3.68
N PHE A 105 3.57 -8.96 3.98
CA PHE A 105 4.78 -8.51 3.31
C PHE A 105 5.18 -9.44 2.17
N PHE A 106 5.56 -8.85 1.06
CA PHE A 106 6.04 -9.56 -0.12
C PHE A 106 7.41 -9.03 -0.54
N LEU A 107 8.24 -9.93 -1.06
CA LEU A 107 9.45 -9.56 -1.78
C LEU A 107 9.07 -9.21 -3.21
N ILE A 108 9.15 -7.93 -3.53
CA ILE A 108 8.68 -7.36 -4.77
C ILE A 108 9.87 -6.98 -5.64
N GLN A 109 9.80 -7.42 -6.89
CA GLN A 109 10.76 -7.05 -7.92
C GLN A 109 10.56 -5.60 -8.32
N SER A 110 11.66 -4.88 -8.48
CA SER A 110 11.58 -3.51 -8.96
C SER A 110 12.66 -3.16 -9.97
N ILE A 111 12.28 -2.32 -10.92
CA ILE A 111 13.15 -1.82 -11.97
C ILE A 111 13.05 -0.31 -12.08
N ILE A 112 14.15 0.29 -12.50
CA ILE A 112 14.22 1.69 -12.90
C ILE A 112 14.27 1.70 -14.43
N LEU A 113 13.28 2.36 -15.02
CA LEU A 113 13.24 2.65 -16.44
C LEU A 113 13.80 4.06 -16.65
N THR A 114 14.98 4.12 -17.27
CA THR A 114 15.62 5.37 -17.67
C THR A 114 15.43 5.61 -19.18
N PRO A 115 15.76 6.81 -19.69
CA PRO A 115 15.77 7.09 -21.12
C PRO A 115 16.60 6.11 -21.96
N MET A 116 17.72 5.59 -21.45
CA MET A 116 18.61 4.74 -22.23
C MET A 116 18.54 3.26 -21.83
N ARG A 117 18.29 2.96 -20.55
CA ARG A 117 18.45 1.60 -20.01
C ARG A 117 17.33 1.19 -19.04
N ILE A 118 17.40 -0.06 -18.62
CA ILE A 118 16.56 -0.65 -17.57
C ILE A 118 17.53 -1.17 -16.52
N ILE A 119 17.33 -0.77 -15.27
CA ILE A 119 18.17 -1.15 -14.14
C ILE A 119 17.30 -1.95 -13.17
N LEU A 120 17.71 -3.15 -12.82
CA LEU A 120 17.03 -3.99 -11.82
C LEU A 120 17.55 -3.64 -10.43
N ASN A 121 16.64 -3.48 -9.47
CA ASN A 121 16.97 -3.22 -8.08
C ASN A 121 16.90 -4.51 -7.25
N PRO A 122 17.48 -4.54 -6.04
CA PRO A 122 17.21 -5.60 -5.08
C PRO A 122 15.70 -5.78 -4.84
N LEU A 123 15.30 -7.00 -4.45
CA LEU A 123 13.94 -7.29 -4.04
C LEU A 123 13.57 -6.43 -2.82
N ASN A 124 12.49 -5.67 -2.94
CA ASN A 124 12.02 -4.80 -1.88
C ASN A 124 10.95 -5.51 -1.05
N LYS A 125 11.10 -5.48 0.27
CA LYS A 125 10.06 -5.96 1.19
C LYS A 125 9.00 -4.87 1.33
N GLU A 126 7.83 -5.08 0.74
CA GLU A 126 6.72 -4.12 0.79
C GLU A 126 5.44 -4.82 1.25
N ILE A 127 4.53 -4.05 1.87
CA ILE A 127 3.16 -4.52 2.11
C ILE A 127 2.46 -4.65 0.75
N GLY A 128 1.82 -5.79 0.53
CA GLY A 128 1.14 -6.08 -0.73
C GLY A 128 -0.10 -5.22 -0.99
N ASN A 129 -0.70 -5.44 -2.14
CA ASN A 129 -1.97 -4.86 -2.53
C ASN A 129 -2.86 -5.93 -3.17
N ARG A 130 -4.12 -5.59 -3.42
CA ARG A 130 -5.12 -6.56 -3.93
C ARG A 130 -4.73 -7.14 -5.28
N ALA A 131 -4.18 -6.33 -6.19
CA ALA A 131 -3.75 -6.82 -7.49
C ALA A 131 -2.66 -7.91 -7.37
N LEU A 132 -1.68 -7.70 -6.49
CA LEU A 132 -0.61 -8.67 -6.23
C LEU A 132 -1.13 -10.01 -5.68
N ARG A 133 -2.17 -9.96 -4.82
CA ARG A 133 -2.79 -11.16 -4.24
C ARG A 133 -3.62 -11.94 -5.25
N LEU A 134 -4.29 -11.27 -6.19
CA LEU A 134 -5.16 -11.92 -7.18
C LEU A 134 -4.40 -12.84 -8.15
N ARG A 135 -3.24 -12.38 -8.66
CA ARG A 135 -2.47 -13.13 -9.69
C ARG A 135 -1.13 -13.63 -9.18
N GLY A 136 -0.79 -13.39 -7.92
CA GLY A 136 0.49 -13.74 -7.32
C GLY A 136 1.61 -12.75 -7.64
N VAL A 137 2.43 -12.46 -6.63
CA VAL A 137 3.46 -11.41 -6.66
C VAL A 137 4.52 -11.62 -7.75
N LYS A 138 4.86 -12.86 -8.06
CA LYS A 138 5.90 -13.21 -9.06
C LYS A 138 5.56 -12.71 -10.47
N ASN A 139 4.28 -12.48 -10.75
CA ASN A 139 3.77 -12.04 -12.04
C ASN A 139 3.67 -10.53 -12.16
N TYR A 140 4.13 -9.79 -11.14
CA TYR A 140 4.19 -8.35 -11.15
C TYR A 140 5.62 -7.84 -10.96
N ILE A 141 5.89 -6.69 -11.57
CA ILE A 141 7.11 -5.94 -11.37
C ILE A 141 6.76 -4.46 -11.17
N ARG A 142 7.47 -3.83 -10.23
CA ARG A 142 7.31 -2.40 -9.97
C ARG A 142 8.30 -1.61 -10.81
N VAL A 143 7.81 -0.63 -11.55
CA VAL A 143 8.61 0.18 -12.46
C VAL A 143 8.65 1.60 -11.97
N TYR A 144 9.85 2.11 -11.72
CA TYR A 144 10.11 3.51 -11.42
C TYR A 144 10.65 4.19 -12.67
N ILE A 145 10.02 5.27 -13.10
CA ILE A 145 10.54 6.08 -14.20
C ILE A 145 11.45 7.15 -13.59
N ARG A 146 12.72 7.15 -14.00
CA ARG A 146 13.77 8.04 -13.47
C ARG A 146 14.65 8.57 -14.60
N ASP A 147 15.48 9.55 -14.28
CA ASP A 147 16.57 9.97 -15.16
C ASP A 147 17.75 8.97 -15.10
N GLU A 148 18.87 9.29 -15.76
CA GLU A 148 20.05 8.41 -15.75
C GLU A 148 20.82 8.42 -14.41
N ASN A 149 20.62 9.45 -13.59
CA ASN A 149 21.14 9.55 -12.22
C ASN A 149 20.22 8.89 -11.18
N GLU A 150 19.12 8.27 -11.64
CA GLU A 150 18.08 7.63 -10.82
C GLU A 150 17.22 8.60 -10.00
N GLU A 151 17.27 9.89 -10.35
CA GLU A 151 16.45 10.95 -9.77
C GLU A 151 15.09 11.05 -10.46
N MET A 152 14.17 11.78 -9.83
CA MET A 152 12.84 12.00 -10.40
C MET A 152 12.94 12.88 -11.63
N LEU A 153 12.20 12.52 -12.70
CA LEU A 153 12.16 13.32 -13.91
C LEU A 153 11.39 14.62 -13.67
N ASP A 154 12.08 15.75 -13.68
CA ASP A 154 11.46 17.08 -13.62
C ASP A 154 10.75 17.46 -14.92
N LYS A 155 11.34 17.06 -16.06
CA LYS A 155 10.78 17.28 -17.40
C LYS A 155 11.00 16.02 -18.24
N LEU A 156 9.93 15.50 -18.84
CA LEU A 156 10.08 14.52 -19.89
C LEU A 156 10.34 15.23 -21.22
N ASP A 157 11.58 15.17 -21.69
CA ASP A 157 11.92 15.48 -23.08
C ASP A 157 11.17 14.56 -24.07
N SER A 158 10.98 15.03 -25.30
CA SER A 158 10.26 14.33 -26.38
C SER A 158 10.73 12.89 -26.60
N TYR A 159 12.04 12.62 -26.58
CA TYR A 159 12.58 11.27 -26.76
C TYR A 159 12.26 10.37 -25.57
N VAL A 160 12.39 10.91 -24.35
CA VAL A 160 12.04 10.20 -23.10
C VAL A 160 10.55 9.85 -23.10
N ARG A 161 9.67 10.79 -23.50
CA ARG A 161 8.23 10.54 -23.63
C ARG A 161 7.94 9.42 -24.61
N LEU A 162 8.59 9.42 -25.79
CA LEU A 162 8.35 8.41 -26.81
C LEU A 162 8.70 7.02 -26.30
N ARG A 163 9.89 6.86 -25.71
CA ARG A 163 10.33 5.58 -25.14
C ARG A 163 9.41 5.12 -24.01
N VAL A 164 9.11 6.01 -23.05
CA VAL A 164 8.20 5.68 -21.94
C VAL A 164 6.84 5.28 -22.48
N LYS A 165 6.29 6.03 -23.44
CA LYS A 165 5.01 5.72 -24.09
C LYS A 165 5.04 4.34 -24.76
N GLN A 166 6.07 4.03 -25.54
CA GLN A 166 6.23 2.70 -26.18
C GLN A 166 6.29 1.59 -25.13
N LYS A 167 7.12 1.73 -24.10
CA LYS A 167 7.25 0.72 -23.02
C LYS A 167 5.99 0.57 -22.18
N MET A 168 5.24 1.64 -21.96
CA MET A 168 4.02 1.62 -21.16
C MET A 168 2.82 1.10 -21.92
N LEU A 169 2.71 1.39 -23.23
CA LEU A 169 1.46 1.20 -23.98
C LEU A 169 1.52 0.12 -25.07
N THR A 170 2.68 -0.15 -25.67
CA THR A 170 2.78 -1.04 -26.84
C THR A 170 3.69 -2.23 -26.57
N ASP A 171 4.96 -1.98 -26.29
CA ASP A 171 6.00 -3.01 -26.36
C ASP A 171 6.08 -3.86 -25.09
N GLY A 172 5.67 -3.29 -23.96
CA GLY A 172 5.98 -3.83 -22.65
C GLY A 172 7.48 -3.82 -22.32
N LEU A 173 7.82 -4.44 -21.20
CA LEU A 173 9.16 -4.53 -20.64
C LEU A 173 9.58 -6.00 -20.60
N LEU A 174 10.59 -6.35 -21.40
CA LEU A 174 11.23 -7.66 -21.34
C LEU A 174 12.16 -7.71 -20.12
N CYS A 175 11.88 -8.61 -19.18
CA CYS A 175 12.67 -8.82 -17.97
C CYS A 175 12.57 -10.31 -17.57
N MET A 176 13.69 -10.94 -17.21
CA MET A 176 13.76 -12.36 -16.83
C MET A 176 13.03 -13.30 -17.82
N ASN A 177 13.27 -13.09 -19.12
CA ASN A 177 12.64 -13.86 -20.19
C ASN A 177 11.09 -13.81 -20.22
N ARG A 178 10.49 -12.74 -19.67
CA ARG A 178 9.05 -12.48 -19.71
C ARG A 178 8.77 -11.05 -20.13
N ILE A 179 7.69 -10.84 -20.87
CA ILE A 179 7.22 -9.49 -21.20
C ILE A 179 6.19 -9.07 -20.16
N TYR A 180 6.43 -7.90 -19.58
CA TYR A 180 5.57 -7.28 -18.60
C TYR A 180 4.87 -6.07 -19.22
N TYR A 181 3.57 -5.90 -18.99
CA TYR A 181 2.79 -4.79 -19.54
C TYR A 181 2.19 -3.92 -18.44
N CYS A 182 2.06 -2.62 -18.69
CA CYS A 182 1.57 -1.65 -17.71
C CYS A 182 0.10 -1.93 -17.38
N VAL A 183 -0.18 -2.26 -16.12
CA VAL A 183 -1.54 -2.59 -15.68
C VAL A 183 -2.20 -1.43 -14.91
N GLY A 184 -1.44 -0.69 -14.11
CA GLY A 184 -1.98 0.43 -13.35
C GLY A 184 -1.05 0.93 -12.25
N SER A 185 -1.55 1.89 -11.48
CA SER A 185 -0.81 2.48 -10.35
C SER A 185 -1.76 3.22 -9.42
N SER A 186 -1.45 3.23 -8.12
CA SER A 186 -2.18 4.06 -7.16
C SER A 186 -1.85 5.55 -7.36
N THR A 187 -2.66 6.44 -6.78
CA THR A 187 -2.39 7.89 -6.89
C THR A 187 -1.07 8.29 -6.23
N SER A 188 -0.71 7.72 -5.08
CA SER A 188 0.57 8.01 -4.42
C SER A 188 1.75 7.48 -5.23
N GLN A 189 1.61 6.31 -5.84
CA GLN A 189 2.64 5.71 -6.70
C GLN A 189 2.88 6.54 -7.97
N ARG A 190 1.81 7.03 -8.62
CA ARG A 190 1.92 7.91 -9.79
C ARG A 190 2.64 9.23 -9.48
N LYS A 191 2.41 9.83 -8.30
CA LYS A 191 3.14 11.03 -7.86
C LYS A 191 4.64 10.81 -7.77
N ASN A 192 5.07 9.56 -7.56
CA ASN A 192 6.47 9.16 -7.54
C ASN A 192 6.92 8.48 -8.85
N PHE A 193 6.19 8.67 -9.95
CA PHE A 193 6.44 8.02 -11.25
C PHE A 193 6.64 6.49 -11.14
N SER A 194 5.87 5.85 -10.27
CA SER A 194 5.90 4.41 -10.03
C SER A 194 4.65 3.74 -10.62
N TYR A 195 4.84 2.64 -11.34
CA TYR A 195 3.79 1.91 -12.04
C TYR A 195 3.94 0.41 -11.85
N TRP A 196 2.81 -0.30 -11.82
CA TRP A 196 2.79 -1.75 -11.79
C TRP A 196 2.65 -2.31 -13.19
N PHE A 197 3.46 -3.32 -13.45
CA PHE A 197 3.45 -4.08 -14.67
C PHE A 197 3.20 -5.55 -14.35
N THR A 198 2.54 -6.27 -15.25
CA THR A 198 2.22 -7.69 -15.06
C THR A 198 2.47 -8.52 -16.31
N THR A 199 2.76 -9.80 -16.13
CA THR A 199 2.84 -10.77 -17.22
C THR A 199 1.45 -11.26 -17.62
N LEU A 200 1.30 -11.53 -18.90
CA LEU A 200 0.12 -12.15 -19.48
C LEU A 200 0.33 -13.67 -19.57
N TYR A 201 -0.75 -14.42 -19.43
CA TYR A 201 -0.85 -15.85 -19.65
C TYR A 201 -1.58 -16.11 -20.97
N ASP A 202 -1.07 -17.09 -21.71
CA ASP A 202 -1.66 -17.56 -22.96
C ASP A 202 -1.98 -16.39 -23.92
N VAL A 203 -3.26 -16.21 -24.26
CA VAL A 203 -3.76 -15.21 -25.22
C VAL A 203 -4.52 -14.06 -24.52
N GLU A 204 -4.33 -13.89 -23.21
CA GLU A 204 -5.06 -12.85 -22.46
C GLU A 204 -4.55 -11.43 -22.78
N THR A 205 -5.44 -10.44 -22.68
CA THR A 205 -5.10 -9.02 -22.85
C THR A 205 -4.99 -8.28 -21.52
N ILE A 206 -4.33 -7.13 -21.50
CA ILE A 206 -4.26 -6.30 -20.28
C ILE A 206 -5.64 -5.83 -19.81
N ASP A 207 -6.58 -5.61 -20.73
CA ASP A 207 -7.94 -5.22 -20.35
C ASP A 207 -8.70 -6.38 -19.71
N GLN A 208 -8.44 -7.63 -20.13
CA GLN A 208 -8.95 -8.82 -19.43
C GLN A 208 -8.32 -8.97 -18.04
N VAL A 209 -7.04 -8.64 -17.87
CA VAL A 209 -6.42 -8.58 -16.54
C VAL A 209 -7.08 -7.52 -15.66
N ARG A 210 -7.34 -6.32 -16.20
CA ARG A 210 -8.02 -5.25 -15.46
C ARG A 210 -9.46 -5.62 -15.13
N ALA A 211 -10.18 -6.33 -16.01
CA ALA A 211 -11.54 -6.78 -15.75
C ALA A 211 -11.66 -7.70 -14.52
N GLN A 212 -10.57 -8.37 -14.12
CA GLN A 212 -10.52 -9.15 -12.87
C GLN A 212 -10.64 -8.26 -11.61
N PHE A 213 -10.36 -6.96 -11.72
CA PHE A 213 -10.51 -6.01 -10.61
C PHE A 213 -11.96 -5.54 -10.41
N GLY A 214 -12.82 -5.66 -11.43
CA GLY A 214 -14.20 -5.22 -11.35
C GLY A 214 -14.71 -4.74 -12.70
N ASP A 215 -15.98 -4.32 -12.70
CA ASP A 215 -16.64 -3.79 -13.88
C ASP A 215 -16.44 -2.27 -13.97
N PHE A 216 -15.69 -1.87 -15.00
CA PHE A 216 -15.39 -0.47 -15.31
C PHE A 216 -16.14 0.04 -16.55
N THR A 217 -17.02 -0.76 -17.17
CA THR A 217 -17.69 -0.44 -18.44
C THR A 217 -18.53 0.84 -18.38
N ALA A 218 -19.09 1.15 -17.21
CA ALA A 218 -19.85 2.37 -16.98
C ALA A 218 -18.99 3.66 -16.96
N ILE A 219 -17.66 3.54 -16.82
CA ILE A 219 -16.76 4.69 -16.64
C ILE A 219 -16.27 5.22 -17.99
N LYS A 220 -16.81 6.36 -18.42
CA LYS A 220 -16.43 7.01 -19.69
C LYS A 220 -15.18 7.89 -19.58
N ASN A 221 -14.93 8.48 -18.41
CA ASN A 221 -13.81 9.39 -18.22
C ASN A 221 -12.51 8.61 -17.95
N LEU A 222 -11.50 8.81 -18.80
CA LEU A 222 -10.22 8.09 -18.71
C LEU A 222 -9.48 8.34 -17.39
N ALA A 223 -9.47 9.58 -16.89
CA ALA A 223 -8.79 9.90 -15.63
C ALA A 223 -9.49 9.20 -14.45
N THR A 224 -10.82 9.15 -14.46
CA THR A 224 -11.61 8.38 -13.49
C THR A 224 -11.32 6.89 -13.61
N TYR A 225 -11.32 6.33 -14.83
CA TYR A 225 -11.00 4.92 -15.09
C TYR A 225 -9.64 4.52 -14.49
N VAL A 226 -8.58 5.27 -14.83
CA VAL A 226 -7.23 5.04 -14.31
C VAL A 226 -7.22 5.14 -12.78
N ALA A 227 -7.93 6.11 -12.20
CA ALA A 227 -8.04 6.24 -10.75
C ALA A 227 -8.78 5.05 -10.11
N ARG A 228 -9.78 4.45 -10.79
CA ARG A 228 -10.53 3.30 -10.28
C ARG A 228 -9.73 2.01 -10.35
N VAL A 229 -9.07 1.74 -11.47
CA VAL A 229 -8.09 0.64 -11.59
C VAL A 229 -6.98 0.79 -10.54
N GLY A 230 -6.50 2.01 -10.32
CA GLY A 230 -5.49 2.34 -9.31
C GLY A 230 -5.84 1.97 -7.86
N GLN A 231 -7.12 1.73 -7.54
CA GLN A 231 -7.55 1.33 -6.20
C GLN A 231 -7.12 -0.09 -5.82
N TYR A 232 -6.85 -0.95 -6.80
CA TYR A 232 -6.32 -2.30 -6.56
C TYR A 232 -4.82 -2.30 -6.21
N PHE A 233 -4.12 -1.22 -6.55
CA PHE A 233 -2.67 -1.06 -6.30
C PHE A 233 -2.35 -0.25 -5.04
N SER A 234 -3.36 0.18 -4.30
CA SER A 234 -3.17 0.78 -2.99
C SER A 234 -2.72 -0.30 -2.00
N THR A 235 -1.65 -0.03 -1.27
CA THR A 235 -1.16 -0.88 -0.19
C THR A 235 -2.27 -1.14 0.82
N SER A 236 -2.51 -2.42 1.14
CA SER A 236 -3.54 -2.82 2.09
C SER A 236 -3.24 -4.16 2.74
N SER A 237 -3.57 -4.26 4.02
CA SER A 237 -3.56 -5.49 4.81
C SER A 237 -4.88 -6.25 4.56
N PRO A 238 -4.81 -7.50 4.06
CA PRO A 238 -6.00 -8.31 3.89
C PRO A 238 -6.52 -8.76 5.25
N THR A 239 -7.83 -8.66 5.48
CA THR A 239 -8.46 -9.26 6.68
C THR A 239 -8.87 -10.71 6.44
N GLY A 240 -9.00 -11.14 5.18
CA GLY A 240 -9.61 -12.43 4.83
C GLY A 240 -11.09 -12.54 5.19
N ILE A 241 -11.73 -11.45 5.65
CA ILE A 241 -13.16 -11.40 5.92
C ILE A 241 -13.88 -11.06 4.62
N ARG A 242 -14.63 -12.04 4.11
CA ARG A 242 -15.53 -11.85 2.97
C ARG A 242 -16.94 -11.62 3.49
N LEU A 243 -17.50 -10.46 3.17
CA LEU A 243 -18.83 -10.08 3.60
C LEU A 243 -19.88 -10.43 2.55
N ASN A 244 -21.08 -10.75 3.02
CA ASN A 244 -22.20 -11.06 2.15
C ASN A 244 -23.01 -9.80 1.87
N TYR A 245 -23.18 -9.51 0.59
CA TYR A 245 -23.88 -8.31 0.13
C TYR A 245 -25.40 -8.51 0.24
N ILE A 246 -26.06 -7.64 1.01
CA ILE A 246 -27.52 -7.57 1.09
C ILE A 246 -27.94 -6.17 0.64
N ASP A 247 -28.64 -6.08 -0.50
CA ASP A 247 -29.21 -4.81 -0.94
C ASP A 247 -30.47 -4.47 -0.12
N THR A 248 -30.28 -3.69 0.94
CA THR A 248 -31.36 -3.19 1.78
C THR A 248 -32.32 -2.24 1.08
N LYS A 249 -31.97 -1.70 -0.10
CA LYS A 249 -32.90 -0.88 -0.90
C LYS A 249 -33.92 -1.72 -1.65
N ALA A 250 -33.66 -3.02 -1.82
CA ALA A 250 -34.52 -3.96 -2.52
C ALA A 250 -35.43 -4.77 -1.58
N VAL A 251 -35.31 -4.61 -0.26
CA VAL A 251 -36.12 -5.36 0.72
C VAL A 251 -37.57 -4.87 0.66
N ARG A 252 -38.44 -5.64 -0.02
CA ARG A 252 -39.89 -5.50 0.09
C ARG A 252 -40.33 -6.08 1.43
N ILE A 253 -40.70 -5.24 2.39
CA ILE A 253 -41.31 -5.69 3.64
C ILE A 253 -42.73 -6.18 3.29
N ARG A 254 -42.97 -7.50 3.37
CA ARG A 254 -44.34 -8.02 3.46
C ARG A 254 -44.83 -7.79 4.88
N ILE A 255 -45.79 -6.90 5.05
CA ILE A 255 -46.52 -6.74 6.31
C ILE A 255 -47.47 -7.95 6.41
N PRO A 256 -47.31 -8.85 7.40
CA PRO A 256 -48.30 -9.88 7.64
C PRO A 256 -49.55 -9.20 8.21
N GLU A 257 -50.72 -9.52 7.63
CA GLU A 257 -52.08 -9.16 8.07
C GLU A 257 -52.79 -7.96 7.41
N SER A 258 -52.37 -7.51 6.23
CA SER A 258 -53.36 -7.00 5.26
C SER A 258 -52.93 -7.40 3.86
N GLY A 259 -53.81 -8.12 3.14
CA GLY A 259 -53.53 -8.74 1.84
C GLY A 259 -53.35 -7.77 0.67
N GLN A 260 -52.69 -6.63 0.87
CA GLN A 260 -52.35 -5.68 -0.18
C GLN A 260 -50.84 -5.41 -0.18
N SER A 261 -50.17 -5.82 -1.26
CA SER A 261 -48.80 -5.40 -1.53
C SER A 261 -48.78 -3.95 -2.03
N GLU A 262 -48.67 -2.98 -1.12
CA GLU A 262 -48.42 -1.58 -1.51
C GLU A 262 -46.93 -1.28 -1.67
N LEU A 263 -46.63 -0.49 -2.71
CA LEU A 263 -45.30 0.04 -3.01
C LEU A 263 -45.13 1.34 -2.19
N ILE A 264 -44.69 1.24 -0.94
CA ILE A 264 -44.53 2.42 -0.07
C ILE A 264 -43.34 3.25 -0.55
N SER A 265 -43.59 4.51 -0.93
CA SER A 265 -42.57 5.41 -1.46
C SER A 265 -41.61 5.92 -0.38
N SER A 266 -40.40 6.25 -0.83
CA SER A 266 -39.15 6.47 -0.08
C SER A 266 -39.06 7.70 0.85
N SER A 267 -40.18 8.31 1.22
CA SER A 267 -40.27 9.53 2.04
C SER A 267 -40.65 9.31 3.50
N ASP A 268 -41.03 8.09 3.91
CA ASP A 268 -41.47 7.83 5.28
C ASP A 268 -40.30 7.58 6.25
N GLY A 269 -40.01 8.58 7.10
CA GLY A 269 -39.05 8.48 8.19
C GLY A 269 -39.37 7.38 9.21
N PHE A 270 -40.63 6.93 9.25
CA PHE A 270 -41.07 5.78 10.04
C PHE A 270 -40.47 4.46 9.53
N LEU A 271 -40.38 4.28 8.21
CA LEU A 271 -39.84 3.07 7.58
C LEU A 271 -38.32 2.97 7.76
N MET A 272 -37.62 4.11 7.76
CA MET A 272 -36.19 4.18 8.10
C MET A 272 -35.91 3.91 9.58
N ARG A 273 -36.81 4.31 10.50
CA ARG A 273 -36.75 3.91 11.92
C ARG A 273 -37.01 2.41 12.10
N ILE A 274 -37.99 1.84 11.40
CA ILE A 274 -38.25 0.40 11.44
C ILE A 274 -37.05 -0.39 10.88
N LEU A 275 -36.49 0.01 9.73
CA LEU A 275 -35.30 -0.63 9.16
C LEU A 275 -34.08 -0.51 10.08
N SER A 276 -33.93 0.59 10.83
CA SER A 276 -32.88 0.72 11.86
C SER A 276 -33.10 -0.20 13.07
N TRP A 277 -34.34 -0.61 13.34
CA TRP A 277 -34.69 -1.52 14.45
C TRP A 277 -34.61 -3.00 14.09
N ILE A 278 -34.48 -3.35 12.80
CA ILE A 278 -34.19 -4.73 12.39
C ILE A 278 -32.75 -5.05 12.82
N LYS A 279 -32.63 -5.53 14.06
CA LYS A 279 -31.37 -6.14 14.52
C LYS A 279 -31.09 -7.36 13.63
N PRO A 280 -29.84 -7.54 13.15
CA PRO A 280 -29.46 -8.68 12.30
C PRO A 280 -29.82 -10.04 12.93
N THR A 281 -29.97 -10.08 14.24
CA THR A 281 -30.33 -11.27 15.02
C THR A 281 -31.68 -11.88 14.66
N THR A 282 -32.62 -11.10 14.11
CA THR A 282 -33.98 -11.59 13.77
C THR A 282 -34.02 -12.39 12.46
N MET A 283 -32.98 -12.29 11.59
CA MET A 283 -32.86 -13.05 10.35
C MET A 283 -31.97 -14.31 10.52
N LYS A 284 -32.11 -15.03 11.63
CA LYS A 284 -31.25 -16.19 11.94
C LYS A 284 -31.63 -17.50 11.27
N ASN A 285 -32.73 -17.59 10.52
CA ASN A 285 -33.27 -18.89 10.13
C ASN A 285 -33.00 -19.39 8.71
N GLU A 286 -32.35 -18.66 7.80
CA GLU A 286 -32.04 -19.22 6.46
C GLU A 286 -30.67 -18.86 5.85
N LEU A 287 -29.84 -18.01 6.48
CA LEU A 287 -28.48 -17.71 6.00
C LEU A 287 -27.49 -17.86 7.15
N GLN A 288 -26.74 -18.97 7.17
CA GLN A 288 -25.63 -19.26 8.10
C GLN A 288 -24.40 -18.34 7.84
N GLN A 289 -24.59 -17.03 7.73
CA GLN A 289 -23.55 -16.11 7.29
C GLN A 289 -23.25 -15.06 8.35
N LYS A 290 -22.06 -15.15 8.96
CA LYS A 290 -21.61 -14.30 10.07
C LYS A 290 -21.46 -12.83 9.67
N TYR A 291 -20.88 -12.53 8.49
CA TYR A 291 -20.53 -11.16 8.09
C TYR A 291 -21.45 -10.61 7.00
N THR A 292 -21.99 -9.42 7.21
CA THR A 292 -22.99 -8.80 6.32
C THR A 292 -22.61 -7.37 5.90
N VAL A 293 -22.90 -7.00 4.65
CA VAL A 293 -22.86 -5.60 4.16
C VAL A 293 -24.27 -5.08 3.94
N PHE A 294 -24.57 -3.92 4.50
CA PHE A 294 -25.79 -3.15 4.27
C PHE A 294 -25.49 -1.89 3.44
N ILE A 295 -26.36 -1.55 2.49
CA ILE A 295 -26.25 -0.30 1.72
C ILE A 295 -27.20 0.74 2.30
N ILE A 296 -26.63 1.81 2.84
CA ILE A 296 -27.38 2.94 3.38
C ILE A 296 -27.20 4.18 2.50
N ARG A 297 -28.16 5.11 2.54
CA ARG A 297 -28.07 6.37 1.80
C ARG A 297 -27.07 7.30 2.44
N ASP A 298 -26.47 8.17 1.65
CA ASP A 298 -25.73 9.33 2.17
C ASP A 298 -26.64 10.31 2.91
N ILE A 299 -26.11 10.95 3.94
CA ILE A 299 -26.77 12.08 4.62
C ILE A 299 -26.47 13.33 3.80
N LYS A 300 -27.52 13.94 3.25
CA LYS A 300 -27.42 15.11 2.38
C LYS A 300 -28.36 16.22 2.83
N GLU A 301 -27.90 17.47 2.76
CA GLU A 301 -28.69 18.68 2.94
C GLU A 301 -28.25 19.72 1.92
N ASN A 302 -29.18 20.40 1.26
CA ASN A 302 -28.89 21.48 0.31
C ASN A 302 -27.77 21.16 -0.71
N ASN A 303 -27.86 19.98 -1.34
CA ASN A 303 -26.89 19.40 -2.28
C ASN A 303 -25.51 19.02 -1.72
N TYR A 304 -25.24 19.29 -0.44
CA TYR A 304 -24.01 18.87 0.21
C TYR A 304 -24.15 17.45 0.79
N CYS A 305 -23.10 16.64 0.67
CA CYS A 305 -23.03 15.29 1.23
C CYS A 305 -22.15 15.29 2.49
N PHE A 306 -22.76 15.08 3.66
CA PHE A 306 -22.05 15.10 4.95
C PHE A 306 -21.32 13.80 5.26
N THR A 307 -21.63 12.74 4.52
CA THR A 307 -21.08 11.39 4.75
C THR A 307 -20.29 10.88 3.56
N ASP A 308 -19.76 11.78 2.72
CA ASP A 308 -19.06 11.38 1.51
C ASP A 308 -17.86 10.48 1.82
N GLY A 309 -17.98 9.21 1.49
CA GLY A 309 -16.94 8.22 1.68
C GLY A 309 -16.89 7.63 3.09
N CYS A 310 -17.91 7.84 3.94
CA CYS A 310 -17.92 7.42 5.33
C CYS A 310 -19.08 6.48 5.66
N GLY A 311 -18.75 5.22 5.93
CA GLY A 311 -19.68 4.18 6.39
C GLY A 311 -19.48 3.82 7.86
N LEU A 312 -20.13 2.74 8.29
CA LEU A 312 -20.07 2.23 9.67
C LEU A 312 -19.62 0.78 9.72
N ILE A 313 -18.92 0.39 10.79
CA ILE A 313 -18.51 -0.98 11.10
C ILE A 313 -19.02 -1.34 12.50
N SER A 314 -19.61 -2.52 12.67
CA SER A 314 -20.04 -2.97 14.00
C SER A 314 -18.85 -3.21 14.93
N LEU A 315 -19.07 -3.09 16.24
CA LEU A 315 -18.02 -3.25 17.24
C LEU A 315 -17.39 -4.65 17.22
N GLY A 316 -18.20 -5.70 17.18
CA GLY A 316 -17.71 -7.08 17.09
C GLY A 316 -16.86 -7.35 15.85
N LEU A 317 -17.21 -6.75 14.70
CA LEU A 317 -16.40 -6.85 13.48
C LEU A 317 -15.13 -6.00 13.55
N ALA A 318 -15.20 -4.80 14.13
CA ALA A 318 -14.03 -3.92 14.31
C ALA A 318 -12.95 -4.59 15.18
N GLN A 319 -13.37 -5.30 16.24
CA GLN A 319 -12.46 -6.11 17.06
C GLN A 319 -11.78 -7.20 16.22
N GLU A 320 -12.56 -8.02 15.51
CA GLU A 320 -12.02 -9.12 14.71
C GLU A 320 -11.08 -8.61 13.60
N VAL A 321 -11.45 -7.51 12.92
CA VAL A 321 -10.59 -6.86 11.93
C VAL A 321 -9.26 -6.43 12.54
N SER A 322 -9.28 -5.85 13.75
CA SER A 322 -8.09 -5.37 14.46
C SER A 322 -7.13 -6.51 14.78
N GLU A 323 -7.65 -7.62 15.29
CA GLU A 323 -6.87 -8.83 15.56
C GLU A 323 -6.27 -9.41 14.26
N LYS A 324 -7.05 -9.47 13.17
CA LYS A 324 -6.60 -10.01 11.88
C LYS A 324 -5.54 -9.17 11.17
N ILE A 325 -5.49 -7.87 11.42
CA ILE A 325 -4.39 -7.01 10.92
C ILE A 325 -3.20 -6.96 11.89
N GLY A 326 -3.22 -7.78 12.95
CA GLY A 326 -2.12 -7.98 13.89
C GLY A 326 -2.06 -6.98 15.04
N LEU A 327 -3.16 -6.28 15.35
CA LEU A 327 -3.23 -5.44 16.55
C LEU A 327 -3.49 -6.32 17.79
N SER A 328 -2.78 -6.02 18.88
CA SER A 328 -3.07 -6.64 20.17
C SER A 328 -4.26 -5.92 20.81
N VAL A 329 -5.42 -6.55 20.75
CA VAL A 329 -6.65 -6.05 21.39
C VAL A 329 -6.79 -6.73 22.75
N LYS A 330 -6.58 -6.00 23.84
CA LYS A 330 -6.76 -6.50 25.22
C LYS A 330 -7.98 -5.89 25.89
N GLN A 331 -8.33 -4.67 25.48
CA GLN A 331 -9.45 -3.90 26.00
C GLN A 331 -10.10 -3.10 24.86
N LEU A 332 -11.30 -2.59 25.12
CA LEU A 332 -12.11 -1.86 24.13
C LEU A 332 -11.37 -0.64 23.53
N SER A 333 -10.57 0.07 24.33
CA SER A 333 -9.81 1.25 23.89
C SER A 333 -8.67 0.93 22.94
N ASP A 334 -8.28 -0.34 22.80
CA ASP A 334 -7.25 -0.77 21.85
C ASP A 334 -7.82 -0.91 20.43
N ILE A 335 -9.15 -0.97 20.29
CA ILE A 335 -9.82 -1.07 19.00
C ILE A 335 -9.83 0.31 18.34
N PRO A 336 -9.29 0.45 17.12
CA PRO A 336 -9.38 1.69 16.37
C PRO A 336 -10.84 2.12 16.16
N SER A 337 -11.15 3.39 16.42
CA SER A 337 -12.48 3.95 16.21
C SER A 337 -12.84 4.14 14.73
N ALA A 338 -11.85 4.19 13.84
CA ALA A 338 -12.05 4.27 12.41
C ALA A 338 -11.00 3.51 11.60
N PHE A 339 -11.42 2.99 10.45
CA PHE A 339 -10.60 2.24 9.51
C PHE A 339 -10.73 2.84 8.11
N GLN A 340 -9.60 3.04 7.43
CA GLN A 340 -9.58 3.37 6.02
C GLN A 340 -9.60 2.07 5.21
N ILE A 341 -10.64 1.83 4.41
CA ILE A 341 -10.89 0.52 3.82
C ILE A 341 -10.81 0.50 2.29
N ARG A 342 -10.64 -0.69 1.73
CA ARG A 342 -11.05 -1.02 0.36
C ARG A 342 -11.77 -2.36 0.37
N MET A 343 -12.82 -2.48 -0.42
CA MET A 343 -13.63 -3.69 -0.52
C MET A 343 -14.28 -3.74 -1.90
N GLY A 344 -13.75 -4.53 -2.82
CA GLY A 344 -14.13 -4.49 -4.23
C GLY A 344 -14.06 -3.08 -4.82
N GLY A 345 -15.18 -2.60 -5.34
CA GLY A 345 -15.36 -1.23 -5.83
C GLY A 345 -15.63 -0.17 -4.76
N CYS A 346 -15.79 -0.57 -3.50
CA CYS A 346 -15.99 0.32 -2.35
C CYS A 346 -14.65 0.86 -1.82
N LYS A 347 -14.61 2.17 -1.57
CA LYS A 347 -13.49 2.86 -0.91
C LYS A 347 -14.00 3.96 -0.01
N GLY A 348 -13.44 4.04 1.20
CA GLY A 348 -13.75 5.10 2.14
C GLY A 348 -13.21 4.83 3.54
N MET A 349 -13.85 5.45 4.51
CA MET A 349 -13.68 5.25 5.94
C MET A 349 -14.86 4.44 6.49
N LEU A 350 -14.59 3.61 7.50
CA LEU A 350 -15.61 3.05 8.38
C LEU A 350 -15.34 3.51 9.80
N ALA A 351 -16.32 4.12 10.46
CA ALA A 351 -16.27 4.42 11.88
C ALA A 351 -17.07 3.36 12.66
N ILE A 352 -16.70 3.09 13.92
CA ILE A 352 -17.48 2.19 14.77
C ILE A 352 -18.92 2.69 14.86
N ASP A 353 -19.87 1.78 14.63
CA ASP A 353 -21.29 2.05 14.81
C ASP A 353 -21.62 2.14 16.30
N PRO A 354 -22.00 3.32 16.83
CA PRO A 354 -22.27 3.48 18.26
C PRO A 354 -23.50 2.69 18.72
N GLU A 355 -24.36 2.23 17.81
CA GLU A 355 -25.54 1.42 18.12
C GLU A 355 -25.26 -0.08 18.13
N SER A 356 -24.04 -0.49 17.75
CA SER A 356 -23.64 -1.90 17.68
C SER A 356 -23.10 -2.44 19.01
N ASN A 357 -23.17 -3.75 19.18
CA ASN A 357 -22.55 -4.48 20.27
C ASN A 357 -21.44 -5.44 19.77
N ASP A 358 -20.79 -6.11 20.70
CA ASP A 358 -19.72 -7.09 20.49
C ASP A 358 -20.15 -8.35 19.72
N ASN A 359 -21.45 -8.64 19.68
CA ASN A 359 -22.01 -9.78 18.95
C ASN A 359 -22.48 -9.42 17.52
N ASP A 360 -22.35 -8.16 17.11
CA ASP A 360 -22.73 -7.70 15.78
C ASP A 360 -21.55 -7.79 14.79
N TYR A 361 -21.82 -8.30 13.59
CA TYR A 361 -20.82 -8.51 12.54
C TYR A 361 -21.27 -7.97 11.17
N TYR A 362 -21.25 -6.64 11.02
CA TYR A 362 -21.69 -6.00 9.77
C TYR A 362 -20.90 -4.73 9.43
N ILE A 363 -21.04 -4.32 8.17
CA ILE A 363 -20.64 -3.01 7.67
C ILE A 363 -21.85 -2.33 7.03
N LYS A 364 -22.03 -1.03 7.27
CA LYS A 364 -22.97 -0.18 6.53
C LYS A 364 -22.19 0.69 5.55
N VAL A 365 -22.26 0.38 4.26
CA VAL A 365 -21.61 1.12 3.17
C VAL A 365 -22.58 2.17 2.62
N ARG A 366 -22.05 3.35 2.26
CA ARG A 366 -22.85 4.41 1.62
C ARG A 366 -22.67 4.43 0.10
N ASP A 367 -23.66 5.00 -0.57
CA ASP A 367 -23.67 5.14 -2.03
C ASP A 367 -22.40 5.83 -2.56
N SER A 368 -21.97 6.92 -1.94
CA SER A 368 -20.77 7.62 -2.40
C SER A 368 -19.49 6.78 -2.24
N MET A 369 -19.46 5.74 -1.40
CA MET A 369 -18.28 4.88 -1.25
C MET A 369 -18.10 3.93 -2.44
N MET A 370 -19.19 3.57 -3.13
CA MET A 370 -19.19 2.67 -4.28
C MET A 370 -18.67 3.41 -5.52
N LYS A 371 -17.48 3.04 -5.99
CA LYS A 371 -16.80 3.74 -7.10
C LYS A 371 -16.94 3.03 -8.44
N PHE A 372 -17.23 1.74 -8.43
CA PHE A 372 -17.51 0.85 -9.56
C PHE A 372 -18.10 -0.46 -9.04
N SER A 373 -18.65 -1.30 -9.93
CA SER A 373 -19.24 -2.59 -9.53
C SER A 373 -18.18 -3.69 -9.42
N SER A 374 -18.29 -4.56 -8.42
CA SER A 374 -17.38 -5.70 -8.23
C SER A 374 -18.07 -6.81 -7.42
N ASN A 375 -17.70 -8.06 -7.71
CA ASN A 375 -18.17 -9.24 -6.98
C ASN A 375 -17.28 -9.58 -5.76
N ASP A 376 -16.15 -8.88 -5.61
CA ASP A 376 -15.21 -9.06 -4.51
C ASP A 376 -15.60 -8.20 -3.31
N TRP A 377 -16.24 -8.80 -2.32
CA TRP A 377 -16.62 -8.16 -1.05
C TRP A 377 -15.67 -8.52 0.09
N THR A 378 -14.40 -8.79 -0.23
CA THR A 378 -13.34 -9.02 0.77
C THR A 378 -12.87 -7.69 1.34
N LEU A 379 -12.85 -7.59 2.67
CA LEU A 379 -12.43 -6.38 3.36
C LEU A 379 -10.91 -6.29 3.50
N ASP A 380 -10.37 -5.17 3.04
CA ASP A 380 -8.98 -4.82 3.20
C ASP A 380 -8.83 -3.51 3.98
N ILE A 381 -7.86 -3.45 4.88
CA ILE A 381 -7.54 -2.26 5.67
C ILE A 381 -6.30 -1.59 5.08
N CYS A 382 -6.41 -0.32 4.73
CA CYS A 382 -5.26 0.49 4.32
C CYS A 382 -4.59 1.19 5.47
N ASP A 383 -5.39 1.68 6.41
CA ASP A 383 -4.91 2.36 7.60
C ASP A 383 -6.02 2.36 8.66
N TYR A 384 -5.68 2.75 9.88
CA TYR A 384 -6.60 2.80 11.00
C TYR A 384 -6.27 3.99 11.92
N SER A 385 -7.28 4.46 12.66
CA SER A 385 -7.14 5.58 13.58
C SER A 385 -6.19 5.25 14.73
N ARG A 386 -5.23 6.13 14.99
CA ARG A 386 -4.34 6.11 16.16
C ARG A 386 -3.79 7.51 16.41
N PRO A 387 -3.38 7.86 17.64
CA PRO A 387 -2.65 9.09 17.90
C PRO A 387 -1.41 9.18 17.00
N MET A 388 -1.14 10.35 16.43
CA MET A 388 0.03 10.61 15.60
C MET A 388 0.69 11.91 16.04
N PHE A 389 2.03 11.92 16.04
CA PHE A 389 2.78 13.15 16.17
C PHE A 389 2.59 13.98 14.90
N LEU A 390 2.23 15.25 15.07
CA LEU A 390 2.06 16.19 13.98
C LEU A 390 3.15 17.27 14.09
N SER A 391 3.70 17.66 12.95
CA SER A 391 4.55 18.84 12.84
C SER A 391 3.90 19.86 11.91
N LEU A 392 4.18 21.13 12.17
CA LEU A 392 3.79 22.20 11.27
C LEU A 392 4.73 22.17 10.07
N ASN A 393 4.17 22.01 8.88
CA ASN A 393 4.93 22.20 7.64
C ASN A 393 4.88 23.68 7.21
N ASN A 394 5.80 24.08 6.35
CA ASN A 394 5.92 25.46 5.88
C ASN A 394 4.63 26.00 5.23
N GLN A 395 3.82 25.12 4.61
CA GLN A 395 2.57 25.52 3.96
C GLN A 395 1.51 25.93 5.00
N ILE A 396 1.38 25.16 6.08
CA ILE A 396 0.46 25.46 7.19
C ILE A 396 0.93 26.70 7.94
N ILE A 397 2.24 26.84 8.20
CA ILE A 397 2.80 28.02 8.86
C ILE A 397 2.42 29.30 8.09
N ARG A 398 2.57 29.25 6.75
CA ARG A 398 2.21 30.39 5.90
C ARG A 398 0.73 30.73 5.99
N LEU A 399 -0.16 29.73 5.91
CA LEU A 399 -1.60 29.94 6.06
C LEU A 399 -1.96 30.53 7.41
N LEU A 400 -1.36 30.04 8.50
CA LEU A 400 -1.61 30.56 9.84
C LEU A 400 -1.08 31.99 9.99
N SER A 401 0.07 32.30 9.38
CA SER A 401 0.60 33.66 9.37
C SER A 401 -0.31 34.62 8.60
N ASP A 402 -0.84 34.20 7.45
CA ASP A 402 -1.81 34.98 6.67
C ASP A 402 -3.14 35.19 7.44
N LEU A 403 -3.49 34.27 8.35
CA LEU A 403 -4.62 34.41 9.28
C LEU A 403 -4.31 35.30 10.50
N GLY A 404 -3.12 35.92 10.55
CA GLY A 404 -2.72 36.87 11.59
C GLY A 404 -1.87 36.31 12.73
N ASN A 405 -1.37 35.07 12.62
CA ASN A 405 -0.45 34.54 13.63
C ASN A 405 0.96 35.12 13.42
N GLU A 406 1.55 35.67 14.47
CA GLU A 406 2.89 36.26 14.42
C GLU A 406 3.98 35.21 14.19
N ILE A 407 4.98 35.56 13.38
CA ILE A 407 6.12 34.69 13.05
C ILE A 407 6.85 34.22 14.30
N ALA A 408 6.95 35.09 15.31
CA ALA A 408 7.60 34.81 16.60
C ALA A 408 7.00 33.57 17.31
N VAL A 409 5.71 33.29 17.12
CA VAL A 409 5.06 32.08 17.68
C VAL A 409 5.68 30.82 17.08
N PHE A 410 5.89 30.79 15.76
CA PHE A 410 6.49 29.64 15.07
C PHE A 410 7.98 29.49 15.41
N GLU A 411 8.71 30.60 15.53
CA GLU A 411 10.11 30.59 15.99
C GLU A 411 10.22 30.05 17.41
N SER A 412 9.30 30.42 18.31
CA SER A 412 9.27 29.87 19.68
C SER A 412 8.99 28.37 19.71
N LEU A 413 8.12 27.88 18.81
CA LEU A 413 7.81 26.46 18.67
C LEU A 413 9.02 25.70 18.14
N GLN A 414 9.69 26.24 17.10
CA GLN A 414 10.92 25.67 16.56
C GLN A 414 12.04 25.64 17.60
N TYR A 415 12.20 26.73 18.37
CA TYR A 415 13.17 26.79 19.45
C TYR A 415 12.90 25.74 20.54
N ARG A 416 11.64 25.57 20.96
CA ARG A 416 11.24 24.50 21.90
C ARG A 416 11.54 23.10 21.35
N MET A 417 11.27 22.86 20.07
CA MET A 417 11.60 21.60 19.41
C MET A 417 13.11 21.34 19.32
N SER A 418 13.92 22.39 19.22
CA SER A 418 15.38 22.28 19.08
C SER A 418 16.12 21.96 20.39
N LYS A 419 15.45 22.03 21.56
CA LYS A 419 16.05 21.68 22.85
C LYS A 419 15.97 20.17 23.10
N PRO A 420 17.08 19.40 23.02
CA PRO A 420 17.05 17.94 23.10
C PRO A 420 16.69 17.39 24.49
N ALA A 421 16.73 18.21 25.54
CA ALA A 421 16.65 17.77 26.93
C ALA A 421 15.22 17.43 27.43
N LEU A 422 14.16 17.83 26.72
CA LEU A 422 12.77 17.63 27.18
C LEU A 422 12.13 16.31 26.72
N TRP A 423 12.68 15.67 25.67
CA TRP A 423 12.08 14.45 25.10
C TRP A 423 12.50 13.14 25.77
N HIS A 424 13.50 13.17 26.66
CA HIS A 424 13.99 11.99 27.40
C HIS A 424 13.71 12.04 28.90
N ALA A 425 12.94 13.02 29.37
CA ALA A 425 12.65 13.14 30.79
C ALA A 425 11.54 12.13 31.20
N PRO A 426 11.71 11.39 32.30
CA PRO A 426 10.70 10.45 32.79
C PRO A 426 9.38 11.18 33.09
N GLU A 427 8.25 10.48 33.00
CA GLU A 427 6.86 10.97 33.06
C GLU A 427 6.61 12.03 34.17
N ASN A 428 7.26 11.87 35.33
CA ASN A 428 7.16 12.78 36.48
C ASN A 428 7.73 14.18 36.22
N ALA A 429 8.70 14.32 35.31
CA ALA A 429 9.26 15.61 34.93
C ALA A 429 8.34 16.38 33.96
N CYS A 430 7.57 15.68 33.12
CA CYS A 430 6.57 16.31 32.26
C CYS A 430 5.39 16.87 33.06
N LEU A 431 4.95 16.17 34.12
CA LEU A 431 3.89 16.64 35.02
C LEU A 431 4.30 17.91 35.78
N ASN A 432 5.53 17.98 36.30
CA ASN A 432 6.04 19.16 37.01
C ASN A 432 6.14 20.40 36.10
N VAL A 433 6.41 20.22 34.80
CA VAL A 433 6.41 21.32 33.82
C VAL A 433 4.99 21.78 33.51
N PHE A 434 4.04 20.86 33.38
CA PHE A 434 2.61 21.19 33.20
C PHE A 434 2.05 21.98 34.40
N ASP A 435 2.39 21.58 35.63
CA ASP A 435 1.95 22.27 36.85
C ASP A 435 2.62 23.65 37.02
N SER A 436 3.88 23.81 36.61
CA SER A 436 4.57 25.11 36.64
C SER A 436 4.07 26.09 35.57
N GLU A 437 3.67 25.62 34.39
CA GLU A 437 3.03 26.46 33.36
C GLU A 437 1.58 26.83 33.72
N LEU A 438 0.84 25.94 34.41
CA LEU A 438 -0.49 26.27 34.95
C LEU A 438 -0.42 27.38 36.02
N ALA A 439 0.62 27.34 36.86
CA ALA A 439 0.89 28.38 37.87
C ALA A 439 1.24 29.74 37.24
N HIS A 440 2.01 29.75 36.14
CA HIS A 440 2.32 30.98 35.41
C HIS A 440 1.11 31.55 34.65
N HIS A 441 0.19 30.72 34.15
CA HIS A 441 -1.03 31.20 33.52
C HIS A 441 -2.05 31.79 34.51
N GLN A 442 -2.08 31.31 35.77
CA GLN A 442 -2.93 31.90 36.81
C GLN A 442 -2.43 33.26 37.33
N GLN A 443 -1.12 33.55 37.25
CA GLN A 443 -0.58 34.87 37.63
C GLN A 443 -0.83 35.97 36.59
N SER A 444 -0.98 35.65 35.30
CA SER A 444 -1.18 36.67 34.25
C SER A 444 -2.61 37.26 34.17
N ARG A 445 -3.59 36.69 34.89
CA ARG A 445 -4.99 37.18 34.89
C ARG A 445 -5.30 38.26 35.94
N TYR A 446 -4.35 38.67 36.78
CA TYR A 446 -4.59 39.63 37.87
C TYR A 446 -3.86 40.98 37.74
N LEU A 447 -3.26 41.30 36.60
CA LEU A 447 -2.56 42.58 36.39
C LEU A 447 -3.02 43.34 35.13
N ASN A 448 -4.32 43.45 34.95
CA ASN A 448 -4.94 44.51 34.15
C ASN A 448 -6.31 44.86 34.76
N ALA A 449 -6.28 45.78 35.73
CA ALA A 449 -7.39 46.62 36.16
C ALA A 449 -6.89 48.07 36.19
#